data_AF-A0A935NQU2-F1
#
_entry.id   AF-A0A935NQU2-F1
#
_cell.length_a   1.000
_cell.length_b   1.000
_cell.length_c   1.000
_cell.angle_alpha   90.00
_cell.angle_beta   90.00
_cell.angle_gamma   90.00
#
_symmetry.space_group_name_H-M   'P 1'
#
loop_
_entity.id
_entity.type
_entity.pdbx_description
1 polymer ?
#
loop_
_entity_poly.entity_id
_entity_poly.type
_entity_poly.pdbx_seq_one_letter_code
_entity_poly.pdbx_strand_id
1 'polypeptide(L)' 'MNPPDPRDVAALAELVQKIVCESGDPTGFDALTWTTRWLQRPLPAFGGECPAAFMATSEGRALVATLVMRMQSGAYT' A
#
# COMPACT_ATOMS: atom_id res chain seq x y z
N MET A 1 -3.76 18.37 1.57
CA MET A 1 -3.81 16.89 1.41
C MET A 1 -5.03 16.41 2.16
N ASN A 2 -6.00 15.79 1.47
CA ASN A 2 -7.13 15.16 2.17
C ASN A 2 -6.64 13.79 2.68
N PRO A 3 -6.80 13.46 3.97
CA PRO A 3 -6.37 12.15 4.47
C PRO A 3 -7.17 11.05 3.75
N PRO A 4 -6.52 9.91 3.41
CA PRO A 4 -7.22 8.77 2.81
C PRO A 4 -8.34 8.28 3.73
N ASP A 5 -9.43 7.80 3.14
CA ASP A 5 -10.54 7.24 3.92
C ASP A 5 -10.03 6.01 4.70
N PRO A 6 -10.33 5.88 6.01
CA PRO A 6 -9.90 4.75 6.82
C PRO A 6 -10.31 3.39 6.25
N ARG A 7 -11.44 3.31 5.53
CA ARG A 7 -11.93 2.08 4.89
C ARG A 7 -11.05 1.66 3.72
N ASP A 8 -10.60 2.63 2.93
CA ASP A 8 -9.70 2.37 1.80
C ASP A 8 -8.32 1.92 2.28
N VAL A 9 -7.83 2.51 3.38
CA VAL A 9 -6.57 2.09 4.02
C VAL A 9 -6.68 0.67 4.58
N ALA A 10 -7.81 0.33 5.21
CA ALA A 10 -8.06 -1.01 5.72
C ALA A 10 -8.09 -2.05 4.59
N ALA A 11 -8.78 -1.77 3.48
CA ALA A 11 -8.82 -2.67 2.32
C ALA A 11 -7.42 -2.90 1.72
N LEU A 12 -6.58 -1.86 1.66
CA LEU A 12 -5.19 -2.01 1.21
C LEU A 12 -4.36 -2.83 2.21
N ALA A 13 -4.56 -2.63 3.52
CA ALA A 13 -3.89 -3.42 4.54
C ALA A 13 -4.26 -4.91 4.49
N GLU A 14 -5.52 -5.24 4.20
CA GLU A 14 -5.94 -6.63 3.96
C GLU A 14 -5.21 -7.25 2.76
N LEU A 15 -5.04 -6.49 1.67
CA LEU A 15 -4.27 -6.92 0.51
C LEU A 15 -2.80 -7.19 0.88
N VAL A 16 -2.17 -6.28 1.63
CA VAL A 16 -0.79 -6.45 2.12
C VAL A 16 -0.69 -7.69 3.00
N GLN A 17 -1.62 -7.88 3.93
CA GLN A 17 -1.66 -9.04 4.82
C GLN A 17 -1.73 -10.33 4.02
N LYS A 18 -2.60 -10.38 3.00
CA LYS A 18 -2.74 -11.54 2.11
C LYS A 18 -1.43 -11.85 1.39
N ILE A 19 -0.77 -10.82 0.84
CA ILE A 19 0.53 -10.96 0.17
C ILE A 19 1.60 -11.51 1.12
N VAL A 20 1.67 -11.00 2.35
CA VAL A 20 2.65 -11.46 3.35
C VAL A 20 2.37 -12.91 3.77
N CYS A 21 1.10 -13.26 3.99
CA CYS A 21 0.70 -14.65 4.28
C CYS A 21 1.05 -15.60 3.12
N GLU A 22 0.89 -15.15 1.87
CA GLU A 22 1.26 -15.95 0.69
C GLU A 22 2.78 -16.06 0.49
N SER A 23 3.55 -15.09 1.00
CA SER A 23 5.00 -15.01 0.79
C SER A 23 5.83 -15.62 1.92
N GLY A 24 5.22 -15.99 3.07
CA GLY A 24 5.95 -16.56 4.20
C GLY A 24 5.17 -16.55 5.51
N ASP A 25 5.83 -16.14 6.59
CA ASP A 25 5.26 -16.09 7.94
C ASP A 25 4.79 -14.67 8.30
N PRO A 26 3.48 -14.45 8.51
CA PRO A 26 2.93 -13.16 8.93
C PRO A 26 3.11 -12.88 10.43
N THR A 27 3.74 -13.75 11.21
CA THR A 27 3.85 -13.61 12.66
C THR A 27 4.52 -12.29 13.05
N GLY A 28 3.80 -11.46 13.81
CA GLY A 28 4.27 -10.14 14.26
C GLY A 28 4.21 -9.04 13.20
N PHE A 29 3.69 -9.31 12.00
CA PHE A 29 3.47 -8.30 10.97
C PHE A 29 2.12 -7.62 11.14
N ASP A 30 2.13 -6.31 11.42
CA ASP A 30 0.92 -5.48 11.44
C ASP A 30 0.76 -4.79 10.07
N ALA A 31 -0.09 -5.37 9.23
CA ALA A 31 -0.37 -4.85 7.90
C ALA A 31 -0.99 -3.46 7.91
N LEU A 32 -1.81 -3.12 8.91
CA LEU A 32 -2.47 -1.82 8.99
C LEU A 32 -1.46 -0.72 9.32
N THR A 33 -0.62 -0.97 10.33
CA THR A 33 0.46 -0.05 10.72
C THR A 33 1.48 0.09 9.59
N TRP A 34 1.86 -1.01 8.94
CA TRP A 34 2.77 -0.98 7.79
C TRP A 34 2.18 -0.15 6.64
N THR A 35 0.92 -0.38 6.28
CA THR A 35 0.24 0.31 5.18
C THR A 35 0.12 1.80 5.45
N THR A 36 -0.29 2.18 6.66
CA THR A 36 -0.43 3.59 7.07
C THR A 36 0.91 4.32 6.97
N ARG A 37 1.99 3.70 7.44
CA ARG A 37 3.35 4.27 7.33
C ARG A 37 3.82 4.34 5.88
N TRP A 38 3.55 3.30 5.10
CA TRP A 38 3.96 3.23 3.70
C TRP A 38 3.27 4.29 2.83
N LEU A 39 1.98 4.56 3.06
CA LEU A 39 1.24 5.61 2.37
C LEU A 39 1.82 7.03 2.58
N GLN A 40 2.55 7.25 3.68
CA GLN A 40 3.18 8.52 4.02
C GLN A 40 4.61 8.66 3.48
N ARG A 41 5.16 7.60 2.86
CA ARG A 41 6.51 7.64 2.29
C ARG A 41 6.45 8.12 0.83
N PRO A 42 7.23 9.14 0.45
CA PRO A 42 7.32 9.55 -0.95
C PRO A 42 7.97 8.45 -1.77
N LEU A 43 7.38 8.10 -2.92
CA LEU A 43 7.91 7.06 -3.80
C LEU A 43 8.30 7.66 -5.16
N PRO A 44 9.46 7.29 -5.72
CA PRO A 44 9.84 7.69 -7.08
C PRO A 44 8.80 7.30 -8.14
N ALA A 45 8.14 6.16 -7.93
CA ALA A 45 7.08 5.65 -8.82
C ALA A 45 5.85 6.59 -8.91
N PHE A 46 5.64 7.44 -7.92
CA PHE A 46 4.59 8.47 -7.91
C PHE A 46 5.14 9.87 -8.22
N GLY A 47 6.32 9.96 -8.86
CA GLY A 47 6.96 11.24 -9.15
C GLY A 47 7.49 11.97 -7.91
N GLY A 48 7.74 11.25 -6.82
CA GLY A 48 8.16 11.81 -5.53
C GLY A 48 7.00 12.15 -4.58
N GLU A 49 5.76 11.90 -4.99
CA GLU A 49 4.58 12.09 -4.14
C GLU A 49 4.31 10.90 -3.22
N CYS A 50 3.57 11.15 -2.15
CA CYS A 50 3.11 10.12 -1.22
C CYS A 50 1.92 9.35 -1.82
N PRO A 51 1.89 8.01 -1.73
CA PRO A 51 0.74 7.21 -2.19
C PRO A 51 -0.59 7.65 -1.58
N ALA A 52 -0.58 8.20 -0.35
CA ALA A 52 -1.75 8.81 0.29
C ALA A 52 -2.46 9.87 -0.56
N ALA A 53 -1.72 10.60 -1.41
CA ALA A 53 -2.29 11.62 -2.30
C ALA A 53 -3.24 11.02 -3.36
N PHE A 54 -2.99 9.76 -3.76
CA PHE A 54 -3.72 9.06 -4.82
C PHE A 54 -4.91 8.26 -4.29
N MET A 55 -4.95 7.99 -2.98
CA MET A 55 -6.02 7.20 -2.35
C MET A 55 -7.40 7.87 -2.37
N ALA A 56 -7.49 9.16 -2.72
CA ALA A 56 -8.76 9.88 -2.83
C ALA A 56 -9.62 9.46 -4.03
N THR A 57 -9.00 8.88 -5.07
CA THR A 57 -9.69 8.48 -6.31
C THR A 57 -9.66 6.96 -6.48
N SER A 58 -10.70 6.40 -7.11
CA SER A 58 -10.77 4.95 -7.39
C SER A 58 -9.61 4.48 -8.27
N GLU A 59 -9.21 5.30 -9.24
CA GLU A 59 -8.08 5.02 -10.11
C GLU A 59 -6.75 5.04 -9.34
N GLY A 60 -6.55 6.05 -8.49
CA GLY A 60 -5.34 6.13 -7.66
C GLY A 60 -5.25 4.99 -6.65
N ARG A 61 -6.37 4.56 -6.05
CA ARG A 61 -6.42 3.35 -5.23
C ARG A 61 -5.99 2.09 -5.99
N ALA A 62 -6.47 1.92 -7.24
CA ALA A 62 -6.08 0.79 -8.07
C ALA A 62 -4.58 0.81 -8.44
N LEU A 63 -4.02 1.98 -8.71
CA LEU A 63 -2.58 2.16 -8.93
C LEU A 63 -1.76 1.79 -7.68
N VAL A 64 -2.18 2.27 -6.51
CA VAL A 64 -1.53 1.98 -5.23
C VAL A 64 -1.59 0.48 -4.91
N ALA A 65 -2.75 -0.16 -5.08
CA ALA A 65 -2.90 -1.61 -4.91
C ALA A 65 -2.03 -2.41 -5.88
N THR A 66 -1.95 -1.99 -7.14
CA THR A 66 -1.07 -2.60 -8.15
C THR A 66 0.40 -2.50 -7.75
N LEU A 67 0.82 -1.36 -7.20
CA LEU A 67 2.19 -1.17 -6.73
C LEU A 67 2.53 -2.10 -5.56
N VAL A 68 1.62 -2.25 -4.61
CA VAL A 68 1.74 -3.20 -3.49
C VAL A 68 1.85 -4.64 -3.99
N MET A 69 1.02 -5.04 -4.96
CA MET A 69 1.12 -6.37 -5.58
C MET A 69 2.46 -6.58 -6.30
N ARG A 70 3.00 -5.56 -6.96
CA ARG A 70 4.34 -5.65 -7.59
C ARG A 70 5.47 -5.76 -6.56
N MET A 71 5.28 -5.28 -5.33
CA MET A 71 6.27 -5.48 -4.27
C MET A 71 6.39 -6.95 -3.84
N GLN A 72 5.36 -7.78 -4.04
CA GLN A 72 5.39 -9.23 -3.78
C GLN A 72 6.45 -9.95 -4.61
N SER A 73 6.62 -9.58 -5.88
CA SER A 73 7.52 -10.29 -6.80
C SER A 73 8.98 -9.86 -6.69
N GLY A 74 9.31 -8.91 -5.79
CA GLY A 74 10.65 -8.34 -5.70
C GLY A 74 11.09 -7.57 -6.96
N ALA A 75 10.19 -7.34 -7.92
CA ALA A 75 10.47 -6.60 -9.15
C ALA A 75 10.45 -5.09 -8.88
N TYR A 76 11.47 -4.62 -8.16
CA TYR A 76 11.83 -3.21 -8.05
C TYR A 76 13.23 -3.06 -8.67
N THR A 77 13.28 -2.92 -9.99
CA THR A 77 14.46 -2.49 -10.76
C THR A 77 14.05 -1.35 -11.66
#